data_AF-A0A8J1Y031-F1
#
_entry.id   AF-A0A8J1Y031-F1
#
_cell.length_a   1.000
_cell.length_b   1.000
_cell.length_c   1.000
_cell.angle_alpha   90.00
_cell.angle_beta   90.00
_cell.angle_gamma   90.00
#
_symmetry.space_group_name_H-M   'P 1'
#
loop_
_entity.id
_entity.type
_entity.pdbx_description
1 polymer ?
#
loop_
_entity_poly.entity_id
_entity_poly.type
_entity_poly.pdbx_seq_one_letter_code
_entity_poly.pdbx_strand_id
1 'polypeptide(L)'
;MPLYVQGKKLTQIQDSVTDFFEEFPHFKENGKELCSQTKKVIQPQGLLYVDQREYAAVTPNDTCIKTLGSDDATTCHIVVMRHSVTKVTCLGHLDGSGTEAGLREMMDLVIRLSDHTTEGRVEVHMIGGFKDSRNLSAQLSIEILKTFHEMNEDVYLETACITDVNNVTKDALEFPVIYGIAVTIENGNITPATISERGPDQPLRGAFHTPGNEKMLNIYDNENEQLTIGPFDYDPFENLDLWVRLPDHYIRQYLSTSPEQEPEHFVANVRRTLCFIHDNPKPLETIFKDGKPRRFKIQEDGAWTLLEV
;
A
#
# COMPACT_ATOMS: atom_id res chain seq x y z
N MET A 1 -12.98 -1.36 20.62
CA MET A 1 -12.50 0.03 20.75
C MET A 1 -11.04 0.07 21.15
N PRO A 2 -10.07 -0.36 20.32
CA PRO A 2 -8.71 -0.52 20.78
C PRO A 2 -7.73 0.53 20.21
N LEU A 3 -8.22 1.60 19.56
CA LEU A 3 -7.36 2.65 18.98
C LEU A 3 -6.93 3.66 20.05
N TYR A 4 -5.62 3.90 20.14
CA TYR A 4 -4.98 4.86 21.04
C TYR A 4 -4.34 5.98 20.26
N VAL A 5 -4.47 7.20 20.76
CA VAL A 5 -3.75 8.40 20.29
C VAL A 5 -3.09 9.05 21.49
N GLN A 6 -1.77 9.30 21.42
CA GLN A 6 -0.97 9.82 22.55
C GLN A 6 -1.18 9.02 23.85
N GLY A 7 -1.31 7.70 23.74
CA GLY A 7 -1.54 6.79 24.88
C GLY A 7 -2.95 6.83 25.47
N LYS A 8 -3.87 7.61 24.91
CA LYS A 8 -5.28 7.65 25.32
C LYS A 8 -6.13 6.80 24.40
N LYS A 9 -6.88 5.87 25.00
CA LYS A 9 -7.86 5.04 24.30
C LYS A 9 -9.01 5.90 23.81
N LEU A 10 -9.30 5.84 22.52
CA LEU A 10 -10.44 6.54 21.94
C LEU A 10 -11.73 5.80 22.26
N THR A 11 -12.80 6.54 22.57
CA THR A 11 -14.14 5.99 22.82
C THR A 11 -15.04 6.05 21.60
N GLN A 12 -14.68 6.87 20.61
CA GLN A 12 -15.38 7.03 19.35
C GLN A 12 -14.38 7.53 18.29
N ILE A 13 -14.71 7.33 17.02
CA ILE A 13 -14.00 7.91 15.88
C ILE A 13 -14.84 9.03 15.30
N GLN A 14 -14.17 10.12 14.94
CA GLN A 14 -14.80 11.28 14.33
C GLN A 14 -15.36 10.92 12.96
N ASP A 15 -16.47 11.53 12.58
CA ASP A 15 -17.12 11.24 11.29
C ASP A 15 -16.47 11.97 10.11
N SER A 16 -15.55 12.90 10.37
CA SER A 16 -14.81 13.62 9.35
C SER A 16 -13.33 13.78 9.69
N VAL A 17 -12.51 13.90 8.64
CA VAL A 17 -11.06 14.12 8.78
C VAL A 17 -10.77 15.47 9.43
N THR A 18 -11.59 16.48 9.15
CA THR A 18 -11.51 17.81 9.77
C THR A 18 -11.63 17.70 11.27
N ASP A 19 -12.70 17.06 11.76
CA ASP A 19 -12.95 16.89 13.20
C ASP A 19 -11.85 16.07 13.87
N PHE A 20 -11.37 15.02 13.20
CA PHE A 20 -10.24 14.21 13.68
C PHE A 20 -9.00 15.08 13.94
N PHE A 21 -8.64 15.97 13.01
CA PHE A 21 -7.49 16.86 13.20
C PHE A 21 -7.76 18.10 14.05
N GLU A 22 -9.02 18.43 14.36
CA GLU A 22 -9.36 19.41 15.38
C GLU A 22 -9.13 18.83 16.78
N GLU A 23 -9.49 17.55 16.97
CA GLU A 23 -9.26 16.84 18.23
C GLU A 23 -7.76 16.48 18.43
N PHE A 24 -7.06 16.10 17.36
CA PHE A 24 -5.66 15.67 17.40
C PHE A 24 -4.74 16.57 16.55
N PRO A 25 -4.57 17.86 16.93
CA PRO A 25 -3.84 18.83 16.11
C PRO A 25 -2.34 18.51 15.97
N HIS A 26 -1.74 17.74 16.87
CA HIS A 26 -0.34 17.32 16.79
C HIS A 26 -0.02 16.53 15.52
N PHE A 27 -0.99 15.80 14.94
CA PHE A 27 -0.77 15.12 13.66
C PHE A 27 -0.61 16.10 12.50
N LYS A 28 -1.22 17.30 12.55
CA LYS A 28 -1.00 18.35 11.55
C LYS A 28 0.46 18.83 11.58
N GLU A 29 1.07 18.93 12.76
CA GLU A 29 2.46 19.36 12.92
C GLU A 29 3.42 18.27 12.45
N ASN A 30 3.28 17.05 12.97
CA ASN A 30 4.13 15.91 12.59
C ASN A 30 4.01 15.58 11.10
N GLY A 31 2.80 15.63 10.54
CA GLY A 31 2.59 15.38 9.12
C GLY A 31 3.19 16.46 8.23
N LYS A 32 3.16 17.74 8.63
CA LYS A 32 3.87 18.82 7.92
C LYS A 32 5.39 18.63 7.95
N GLU A 33 5.93 18.19 9.09
CA GLU A 33 7.35 17.83 9.18
C GLU A 33 7.69 16.73 8.18
N LEU A 34 6.91 15.64 8.14
CA LEU A 34 7.08 14.56 7.18
C LEU A 34 6.98 15.05 5.72
N CYS A 35 5.98 15.86 5.39
CA CYS A 35 5.80 16.48 4.07
C CYS A 35 6.98 17.37 3.66
N SER A 36 7.68 17.98 4.62
CA SER A 36 8.83 18.85 4.36
C SER A 36 10.14 18.09 4.12
N GLN A 37 10.18 16.79 4.43
CA GLN A 37 11.37 15.97 4.22
C GLN A 37 11.71 15.83 2.73
N THR A 38 13.00 15.75 2.43
CA THR A 38 13.46 15.49 1.07
C THR A 38 13.10 14.08 0.65
N LYS A 39 12.41 13.94 -0.49
CA LYS A 39 12.08 12.65 -1.09
C LYS A 39 13.37 11.88 -1.42
N LYS A 40 13.47 10.64 -0.94
CA LYS A 40 14.61 9.76 -1.19
C LYS A 40 14.36 8.88 -2.41
N VAL A 41 15.34 8.79 -3.29
CA VAL A 41 15.34 7.78 -4.36
C VAL A 41 15.81 6.46 -3.75
N ILE A 42 14.93 5.47 -3.71
CA ILE A 42 15.21 4.19 -3.06
C ILE A 42 15.95 3.29 -4.04
N GLN A 43 17.02 2.68 -3.55
CA GLN A 43 17.81 1.72 -4.31
C GLN A 43 17.16 0.34 -4.27
N PRO A 44 17.30 -0.49 -5.32
CA PRO A 44 16.65 -1.80 -5.37
C PRO A 44 17.18 -2.82 -4.35
N GLN A 45 18.41 -2.64 -3.85
CA GLN A 45 19.02 -3.62 -2.95
C GLN A 45 18.21 -3.77 -1.65
N GLY A 46 17.68 -4.97 -1.43
CA GLY A 46 16.85 -5.28 -0.26
C GLY A 46 15.51 -4.55 -0.24
N LEU A 47 15.03 -4.04 -1.37
CA LEU A 47 13.71 -3.42 -1.49
C LEU A 47 12.65 -4.46 -1.82
N LEU A 48 11.60 -4.49 -1.00
CA LEU A 48 10.32 -5.11 -1.35
C LEU A 48 9.30 -4.01 -1.65
N TYR A 49 8.99 -3.84 -2.93
CA TYR A 49 7.95 -2.91 -3.39
C TYR A 49 6.57 -3.55 -3.27
N VAL A 50 5.68 -2.89 -2.54
CA VAL A 50 4.28 -3.29 -2.34
C VAL A 50 3.41 -2.41 -3.24
N ASP A 51 2.72 -3.02 -4.19
CA ASP A 51 1.83 -2.30 -5.11
C ASP A 51 0.48 -2.00 -4.46
N GLN A 52 -0.34 -1.19 -5.12
CA GLN A 52 -1.73 -0.95 -4.72
C GLN A 52 -2.47 -2.29 -4.53
N ARG A 53 -3.31 -2.41 -3.49
CA ARG A 53 -4.00 -3.65 -3.03
C ARG A 53 -3.08 -4.82 -2.67
N GLU A 54 -1.82 -4.57 -2.40
CA GLU A 54 -0.93 -5.55 -1.79
C GLU A 54 -0.57 -5.13 -0.36
N TYR A 55 -0.13 -6.12 0.42
CA TYR A 55 0.56 -5.91 1.68
C TYR A 55 1.68 -6.93 1.85
N ALA A 56 2.66 -6.60 2.68
CA ALA A 56 3.73 -7.51 3.05
C ALA A 56 4.23 -7.17 4.45
N ALA A 57 4.56 -8.19 5.23
CA ALA A 57 5.27 -8.03 6.49
C ALA A 57 6.67 -8.60 6.41
N VAL A 58 7.61 -7.99 7.13
CA VAL A 58 9.02 -8.39 7.20
C VAL A 58 9.45 -8.37 8.66
N THR A 59 10.19 -9.40 9.06
CA THR A 59 10.80 -9.48 10.40
C THR A 59 12.22 -8.90 10.37
N PRO A 60 12.79 -8.44 11.49
CA PRO A 60 14.17 -7.96 11.52
C PRO A 60 15.23 -9.03 11.21
N ASN A 61 14.85 -10.30 11.33
CA ASN A 61 15.72 -11.44 11.04
C ASN A 61 15.78 -11.76 9.55
N ASP A 62 14.95 -11.11 8.73
CA ASP A 62 14.95 -11.32 7.29
C ASP A 62 16.32 -10.98 6.69
N THR A 63 16.93 -11.96 6.04
CA THR A 63 18.29 -11.81 5.52
C THR A 63 18.31 -10.97 4.25
N CYS A 64 17.20 -10.93 3.51
CA CYS A 64 17.09 -10.38 2.18
C CYS A 64 16.55 -8.94 2.16
N ILE A 65 15.45 -8.68 2.88
CA ILE A 65 14.70 -7.43 2.79
C ILE A 65 15.11 -6.47 3.89
N LYS A 66 15.47 -5.25 3.49
CA LYS A 66 15.92 -4.15 4.36
C LYS A 66 14.97 -2.96 4.33
N THR A 67 14.19 -2.84 3.26
CA THR A 67 13.24 -1.74 3.06
C THR A 67 11.94 -2.25 2.47
N LEU A 68 10.82 -1.86 3.08
CA LEU A 68 9.49 -1.93 2.45
C LEU A 68 9.21 -0.58 1.80
N GLY A 69 8.60 -0.56 0.63
CA GLY A 69 8.24 0.68 -0.03
C GLY A 69 6.99 0.58 -0.87
N SER A 70 6.30 1.69 -1.02
CA SER A 70 5.18 1.84 -1.94
C SER A 70 5.13 3.28 -2.45
N ASP A 71 4.56 3.47 -3.64
CA ASP A 71 4.56 4.75 -4.38
C ASP A 71 3.26 4.91 -5.16
N ASP A 72 3.12 6.04 -5.85
CA ASP A 72 1.93 6.42 -6.64
C ASP A 72 0.62 6.55 -5.83
N ALA A 73 0.70 6.77 -4.52
CA ALA A 73 -0.46 7.02 -3.68
C ALA A 73 -1.10 8.38 -3.97
N THR A 74 -2.13 8.40 -4.83
CA THR A 74 -2.94 9.58 -5.11
C THR A 74 -4.06 9.73 -4.09
N THR A 75 -5.20 9.07 -4.31
CA THR A 75 -6.33 9.02 -3.36
C THR A 75 -6.20 7.90 -2.33
N CYS A 76 -5.32 6.95 -2.60
CA CYS A 76 -5.01 5.79 -1.76
C CYS A 76 -4.13 6.15 -0.55
N HIS A 77 -4.02 5.20 0.37
CA HIS A 77 -3.27 5.33 1.61
C HIS A 77 -2.27 4.19 1.77
N ILE A 78 -1.03 4.54 2.11
CA ILE A 78 -0.01 3.59 2.54
C ILE A 78 -0.07 3.51 4.07
N VAL A 79 -0.34 2.31 4.58
CA VAL A 79 -0.44 2.02 6.01
C VAL A 79 0.73 1.14 6.43
N VAL A 80 1.42 1.57 7.47
CA VAL A 80 2.51 0.81 8.09
C VAL A 80 2.07 0.40 9.49
N MET A 81 2.15 -0.90 9.78
CA MET A 81 1.98 -1.45 11.12
C MET A 81 3.32 -1.99 11.60
N ARG A 82 3.83 -1.53 12.75
CA ARG A 82 5.10 -1.99 13.30
C ARG A 82 4.92 -2.40 14.76
N HIS A 83 5.34 -3.62 15.09
CA HIS A 83 5.36 -4.05 16.48
C HIS A 83 6.58 -3.47 17.20
N SER A 84 6.36 -2.79 18.32
CA SER A 84 7.36 -1.92 18.96
C SER A 84 8.54 -2.67 19.60
N VAL A 85 8.37 -3.95 19.94
CA VAL A 85 9.43 -4.78 20.56
C VAL A 85 10.08 -5.71 19.55
N THR A 86 9.29 -6.58 18.90
CA THR A 86 9.77 -7.53 17.89
C THR A 86 10.20 -6.88 16.59
N LYS A 87 9.83 -5.60 16.36
CA LYS A 87 10.15 -4.80 15.17
C LYS A 87 9.64 -5.42 13.85
N VAL A 88 8.71 -6.37 13.91
CA VAL A 88 7.94 -6.84 12.76
C VAL A 88 7.26 -5.64 12.12
N THR A 89 7.42 -5.48 10.81
CA THR A 89 6.92 -4.33 10.06
C THR A 89 6.09 -4.81 8.90
N CYS A 90 4.84 -4.38 8.83
CA CYS A 90 3.92 -4.63 7.74
C CYS A 90 3.64 -3.31 7.02
N LEU A 91 3.63 -3.34 5.69
CA LEU A 91 3.24 -2.22 4.83
C LEU A 91 2.14 -2.72 3.89
N GLY A 92 1.06 -1.95 3.79
CA GLY A 92 -0.02 -2.18 2.82
C GLY A 92 -0.38 -0.89 2.09
N HIS A 93 -0.84 -1.02 0.85
CA HIS A 93 -1.30 0.10 0.02
C HIS A 93 -2.79 -0.06 -0.28
N LEU A 94 -3.61 0.74 0.38
CA LEU A 94 -5.08 0.63 0.39
C LEU A 94 -5.69 1.66 -0.54
N ASP A 95 -6.65 1.24 -1.37
CA ASP A 95 -7.33 2.10 -2.34
C ASP A 95 -8.84 2.27 -2.10
N GLY A 96 -9.36 1.72 -1.01
CA GLY A 96 -10.79 1.67 -0.70
C GLY A 96 -11.47 0.35 -1.07
N SER A 97 -10.77 -0.58 -1.71
CA SER A 97 -11.28 -1.93 -2.00
C SER A 97 -10.77 -2.91 -0.95
N GLY A 98 -11.68 -3.57 -0.24
CA GLY A 98 -11.34 -4.58 0.78
C GLY A 98 -10.55 -4.05 1.96
N THR A 99 -10.63 -2.73 2.24
CA THR A 99 -9.88 -2.05 3.31
C THR A 99 -10.01 -2.77 4.65
N GLU A 100 -11.24 -3.07 5.08
CA GLU A 100 -11.48 -3.70 6.38
C GLU A 100 -10.80 -5.07 6.48
N ALA A 101 -11.03 -5.94 5.49
CA ALA A 101 -10.47 -7.29 5.46
C ALA A 101 -8.94 -7.23 5.40
N GLY A 102 -8.37 -6.40 4.52
CA GLY A 102 -6.93 -6.26 4.38
C GLY A 102 -6.25 -5.75 5.65
N LEU A 103 -6.81 -4.76 6.34
CA LEU A 103 -6.27 -4.28 7.61
C LEU A 103 -6.29 -5.35 8.70
N ARG A 104 -7.37 -6.15 8.78
CA ARG A 104 -7.46 -7.27 9.73
C ARG A 104 -6.43 -8.34 9.42
N GLU A 105 -6.26 -8.71 8.15
CA GLU A 105 -5.24 -9.68 7.71
C GLU A 105 -3.81 -9.17 7.96
N MET A 106 -3.56 -7.87 7.77
CA MET A 106 -2.29 -7.23 8.12
C MET A 106 -2.02 -7.28 9.62
N MET A 107 -3.03 -7.02 10.46
CA MET A 107 -2.91 -7.10 11.92
C MET A 107 -2.60 -8.54 12.36
N ASP A 108 -3.38 -9.51 11.88
CA ASP A 108 -3.17 -10.93 12.17
C ASP A 108 -1.75 -11.38 11.79
N LEU A 109 -1.25 -10.92 10.63
CA LEU A 109 0.12 -11.19 10.17
C LEU A 109 1.17 -10.60 11.13
N VAL A 110 1.02 -9.34 11.56
CA VAL A 110 1.94 -8.71 12.51
C VAL A 110 1.96 -9.42 13.86
N ILE A 111 0.78 -9.76 14.38
CA ILE A 111 0.62 -10.46 15.67
C ILE A 111 1.25 -11.85 15.61
N ARG A 112 0.97 -12.62 14.53
CA ARG A 112 1.54 -13.95 14.32
C ARG A 112 3.06 -13.92 14.22
N LEU A 113 3.62 -13.01 13.43
CA LEU A 113 5.08 -12.86 13.28
C LEU A 113 5.76 -12.30 14.53
N SER A 114 4.99 -11.70 15.44
CA SER A 114 5.47 -11.24 16.75
C SER A 114 5.32 -12.33 17.82
N ASP A 115 5.10 -13.59 17.43
CA ASP A 115 4.90 -14.75 18.30
C ASP A 115 3.82 -14.52 19.37
N HIS A 116 2.80 -13.72 19.05
CA HIS A 116 1.73 -13.33 19.99
C HIS A 116 2.24 -12.77 21.33
N THR A 117 3.43 -12.15 21.33
CA THR A 117 3.98 -11.56 22.55
C THR A 117 3.05 -10.48 23.11
N THR A 118 2.96 -10.42 24.44
CA THR A 118 2.24 -9.35 25.14
C THR A 118 3.15 -8.17 25.50
N GLU A 119 4.46 -8.29 25.25
CA GLU A 119 5.41 -7.21 25.42
C GLU A 119 5.42 -6.29 24.20
N GLY A 120 5.22 -4.99 24.41
CA GLY A 120 5.20 -4.01 23.35
C GLY A 120 3.78 -3.67 22.90
N ARG A 121 3.66 -3.17 21.66
CA ARG A 121 2.41 -2.70 21.07
C ARG A 121 2.54 -2.60 19.55
N VAL A 122 1.41 -2.56 18.84
CA VAL A 122 1.38 -2.28 17.40
C VAL A 122 1.22 -0.77 17.18
N GLU A 123 2.22 -0.18 16.53
CA GLU A 123 2.26 1.22 16.13
C GLU A 123 1.83 1.34 14.66
N VAL A 124 0.95 2.30 14.37
CA VAL A 124 0.35 2.52 13.05
C VAL A 124 0.72 3.89 12.52
N HIS A 125 1.07 3.91 11.24
CA HIS A 125 1.37 5.12 10.48
C HIS A 125 0.52 5.11 9.20
N MET A 126 -0.25 6.17 9.00
CA MET A 126 -1.08 6.39 7.81
C MET A 126 -0.52 7.56 7.01
N ILE A 127 -0.19 7.32 5.75
CA ILE A 127 0.34 8.34 4.82
C ILE A 127 -0.37 8.21 3.48
N GLY A 128 -0.89 9.30 2.92
CA GLY A 128 -1.49 9.29 1.58
C GLY A 128 -2.77 10.09 1.48
N GLY A 129 -3.43 10.03 0.32
CA GLY A 129 -4.59 10.85 0.04
C GLY A 129 -4.26 12.35 -0.06
N PHE A 130 -5.22 13.13 -0.55
CA PHE A 130 -5.18 14.59 -0.56
C PHE A 130 -6.61 15.13 -0.54
N LYS A 131 -6.82 16.45 -0.63
CA LYS A 131 -8.17 17.03 -0.74
C LYS A 131 -8.72 16.85 -2.17
N ASP A 132 -8.98 15.61 -2.56
CA ASP A 132 -9.47 15.29 -3.90
C ASP A 132 -10.94 15.69 -4.09
N SER A 133 -11.30 16.04 -5.34
CA SER A 133 -12.64 16.56 -5.67
C SER A 133 -13.77 15.53 -5.51
N ARG A 134 -13.44 14.24 -5.38
CA ARG A 134 -14.40 13.14 -5.22
C ARG A 134 -14.55 12.72 -3.76
N ASN A 135 -13.79 13.34 -2.85
CA ASN A 135 -13.77 13.03 -1.42
C ASN A 135 -13.37 11.57 -1.10
N LEU A 136 -12.65 10.91 -2.01
CA LEU A 136 -12.25 9.50 -1.87
C LEU A 136 -11.20 9.33 -0.77
N SER A 137 -10.23 10.23 -0.71
CA SER A 137 -9.16 10.21 0.30
C SER A 137 -9.72 10.35 1.72
N ALA A 138 -10.69 11.26 1.90
CA ALA A 138 -11.32 11.50 3.19
C ALA A 138 -12.19 10.32 3.62
N GLN A 139 -12.92 9.70 2.68
CA GLN A 139 -13.70 8.48 2.94
C GLN A 139 -12.78 7.34 3.39
N LEU A 140 -11.69 7.08 2.65
CA LEU A 140 -10.73 6.04 2.99
C LEU A 140 -10.02 6.31 4.32
N SER A 141 -9.67 7.57 4.60
CA SER A 141 -9.11 7.97 5.91
C SER A 141 -10.01 7.53 7.07
N ILE A 142 -11.30 7.84 6.99
CA ILE A 142 -12.27 7.51 8.03
C ILE A 142 -12.56 6.02 8.09
N GLU A 143 -12.63 5.34 6.94
CA GLU A 143 -12.77 3.88 6.88
C GLU A 143 -11.63 3.19 7.64
N ILE A 144 -10.37 3.53 7.34
CA ILE A 144 -9.19 2.95 8.00
C ILE A 144 -9.23 3.20 9.52
N LEU A 145 -9.52 4.44 9.95
CA LEU A 145 -9.61 4.78 11.37
C LEU A 145 -10.72 4.02 12.09
N LYS A 146 -11.90 3.88 11.46
CA LYS A 146 -13.03 3.11 11.99
C LYS A 146 -12.68 1.63 12.09
N THR A 147 -12.08 1.04 11.05
CA THR A 147 -11.63 -0.35 11.09
C THR A 147 -10.69 -0.60 12.26
N PHE A 148 -9.65 0.22 12.47
CA PHE A 148 -8.75 0.07 13.61
C PHE A 148 -9.47 0.20 14.96
N HIS A 149 -10.47 1.08 15.06
CA HIS A 149 -11.27 1.25 16.26
C HIS A 149 -12.20 0.06 16.56
N GLU A 150 -12.52 -0.73 15.54
CA GLU A 150 -13.37 -1.93 15.61
C GLU A 150 -12.57 -3.24 15.73
N MET A 151 -11.24 -3.18 15.70
CA MET A 151 -10.38 -4.34 15.97
C MET A 151 -10.46 -4.79 17.44
N ASN A 152 -9.87 -5.96 17.72
CA ASN A 152 -9.77 -6.49 19.08
C ASN A 152 -8.44 -6.09 19.74
N GLU A 153 -7.41 -5.92 18.92
CA GLU A 153 -6.02 -5.67 19.29
C GLU A 153 -5.79 -4.18 19.56
N ASP A 154 -5.10 -3.84 20.64
CA ASP A 154 -4.71 -2.45 20.96
C ASP A 154 -3.76 -1.89 19.88
N VAL A 155 -4.21 -0.83 19.21
CA VAL A 155 -3.53 -0.15 18.10
C VAL A 155 -3.15 1.26 18.51
N TYR A 156 -1.92 1.68 18.23
CA TYR A 156 -1.42 3.01 18.60
C TYR A 156 -1.13 3.81 17.33
N LEU A 157 -1.94 4.82 17.05
CA LEU A 157 -1.73 5.70 15.91
C LEU A 157 -0.62 6.70 16.22
N GLU A 158 0.52 6.54 15.55
CA GLU A 158 1.73 7.34 15.77
C GLU A 158 1.93 8.38 14.65
N THR A 159 1.36 8.17 13.47
CA THR A 159 1.44 9.14 12.35
C THR A 159 0.16 9.14 11.54
N ALA A 160 -0.37 10.33 11.28
CA ALA A 160 -1.48 10.56 10.35
C ALA A 160 -1.12 11.74 9.43
N CYS A 161 -0.43 11.44 8.32
CA CYS A 161 -0.12 12.38 7.25
C CYS A 161 -1.06 12.08 6.07
N ILE A 162 -2.34 12.38 6.27
CA ILE A 162 -3.43 11.94 5.40
C ILE A 162 -4.29 13.11 4.92
N THR A 163 -4.88 12.98 3.72
CA THR A 163 -5.86 13.90 3.14
C THR A 163 -5.44 15.37 3.31
N ASP A 164 -6.06 16.14 4.22
CA ASP A 164 -5.78 17.56 4.47
C ASP A 164 -4.30 17.85 4.76
N VAL A 165 -3.65 16.96 5.50
CA VAL A 165 -2.27 17.14 5.94
C VAL A 165 -1.28 16.80 4.84
N ASN A 166 -1.61 15.85 3.96
CA ASN A 166 -0.79 15.48 2.81
C ASN A 166 -1.12 16.32 1.56
N ASN A 167 -1.77 17.46 1.70
CA ASN A 167 -2.25 18.25 0.57
C ASN A 167 -1.44 19.52 0.30
N VAL A 168 -1.21 19.82 -0.97
CA VAL A 168 -0.72 21.13 -1.45
C VAL A 168 -1.60 21.66 -2.58
N THR A 169 -1.92 22.95 -2.52
CA THR A 169 -2.65 23.65 -3.59
C THR A 169 -1.64 24.28 -4.58
N LYS A 170 -1.73 23.94 -5.86
CA LYS A 170 -0.94 24.52 -6.96
C LYS A 170 -1.90 24.98 -8.05
N ASP A 171 -1.84 26.26 -8.43
CA ASP A 171 -2.69 26.83 -9.49
C ASP A 171 -4.20 26.52 -9.32
N ALA A 172 -4.70 26.63 -8.08
CA ALA A 172 -6.06 26.30 -7.65
C ALA A 172 -6.47 24.81 -7.73
N LEU A 173 -5.54 23.92 -8.08
CA LEU A 173 -5.71 22.47 -8.02
C LEU A 173 -5.04 21.89 -6.78
N GLU A 174 -5.63 20.82 -6.26
CA GLU A 174 -5.15 20.12 -5.07
C GLU A 174 -4.31 18.91 -5.48
N PHE A 175 -3.22 18.66 -4.76
CA PHE A 175 -2.28 17.55 -5.03
C PHE A 175 -1.82 16.90 -3.73
N PRO A 176 -1.52 15.60 -3.74
CA PRO A 176 -0.77 14.98 -2.65
C PRO A 176 0.67 15.51 -2.63
N VAL A 177 1.23 15.69 -1.44
CA VAL A 177 2.64 16.06 -1.25
C VAL A 177 3.52 14.81 -1.33
N ILE A 178 3.14 13.79 -0.56
CA ILE A 178 3.77 12.48 -0.50
C ILE A 178 2.93 11.50 -1.32
N TYR A 179 3.56 10.94 -2.36
CA TYR A 179 3.02 9.88 -3.20
C TYR A 179 3.56 8.50 -2.80
N GLY A 180 4.75 8.47 -2.22
CA GLY A 180 5.40 7.22 -1.85
C GLY A 180 6.20 7.36 -0.57
N ILE A 181 6.34 6.25 0.13
CA ILE A 181 7.16 6.14 1.34
C ILE A 181 8.03 4.89 1.27
N ALA A 182 9.12 4.94 2.03
CA ALA A 182 9.95 3.79 2.33
C ALA A 182 10.10 3.65 3.84
N VAL A 183 10.08 2.40 4.32
CA VAL A 183 10.25 2.04 5.72
C VAL A 183 11.48 1.18 5.86
N THR A 184 12.47 1.66 6.61
CA THR A 184 13.67 0.88 6.92
C THR A 184 13.36 -0.13 8.02
N ILE A 185 13.57 -1.42 7.76
CA ILE A 185 13.16 -2.50 8.68
C ILE A 185 13.91 -2.44 10.02
N GLU A 186 15.21 -2.13 9.97
CA GLU A 186 16.09 -2.08 11.14
C GLU A 186 15.54 -1.14 12.23
N ASN A 187 15.25 0.12 11.87
CA ASN A 187 14.89 1.16 12.82
C ASN A 187 13.43 1.62 12.74
N GLY A 188 12.68 1.22 11.70
CA GLY A 188 11.29 1.63 11.48
C GLY A 188 11.15 3.04 10.90
N ASN A 189 12.24 3.66 10.45
CA ASN A 189 12.21 5.02 9.94
C ASN A 189 11.40 5.11 8.63
N ILE A 190 10.42 6.00 8.61
CA ILE A 190 9.55 6.27 7.46
C ILE A 190 10.04 7.55 6.77
N THR A 191 10.29 7.48 5.46
CA THR A 191 10.69 8.66 4.68
C THR A 191 9.90 8.76 3.39
N PRO A 192 9.53 9.98 2.95
CA PRO A 192 9.02 10.19 1.59
C PRO A 192 10.00 9.63 0.56
N ALA A 193 9.48 8.92 -0.42
CA ALA A 193 10.28 8.14 -1.36
C ALA A 193 9.81 8.30 -2.80
N THR A 194 10.71 8.00 -3.72
CA THR A 194 10.43 7.72 -5.12
C THR A 194 11.08 6.39 -5.46
N ILE A 195 10.28 5.48 -6.03
CA ILE A 195 10.71 4.10 -6.26
C ILE A 195 10.60 3.78 -7.75
N SER A 196 11.74 3.57 -8.39
CA SER A 196 11.81 3.18 -9.80
C SER A 196 11.70 1.67 -10.01
N GLU A 197 12.27 0.88 -9.10
CA GLU A 197 12.30 -0.58 -9.18
C GLU A 197 11.07 -1.17 -8.46
N ARG A 198 10.06 -1.51 -9.26
CA ARG A 198 8.72 -1.93 -8.77
C ARG A 198 8.38 -3.38 -9.11
N GLY A 199 9.27 -4.06 -9.83
CA GLY A 199 9.12 -5.46 -10.22
C GLY A 199 9.33 -6.42 -9.04
N PRO A 200 9.29 -7.73 -9.32
CA PRO A 200 9.02 -8.38 -10.61
C PRO A 200 7.51 -8.41 -10.93
N ASP A 201 7.18 -8.90 -12.13
CA ASP A 201 5.81 -9.27 -12.54
C ASP A 201 4.74 -8.18 -12.34
N GLN A 202 5.12 -6.90 -12.45
CA GLN A 202 4.21 -5.78 -12.20
C GLN A 202 2.90 -5.85 -13.03
N PRO A 203 2.90 -6.22 -14.33
CA PRO A 203 1.64 -6.37 -15.08
C PRO A 203 0.76 -7.51 -14.57
N LEU A 204 1.36 -8.61 -14.11
CA LEU A 204 0.63 -9.74 -13.51
C LEU A 204 0.04 -9.33 -12.17
N ARG A 205 0.83 -8.69 -11.29
CA ARG A 205 0.36 -8.17 -10.00
C ARG A 205 -0.79 -7.17 -10.19
N GLY A 206 -0.61 -6.21 -11.10
CA GLY A 206 -1.66 -5.26 -11.48
C GLY A 206 -2.92 -5.94 -12.05
N ALA A 207 -2.78 -7.09 -12.72
CA ALA A 207 -3.90 -7.85 -13.25
C ALA A 207 -4.75 -8.53 -12.15
N PHE A 208 -4.25 -8.65 -10.92
CA PHE A 208 -5.10 -9.10 -9.80
C PHE A 208 -6.21 -8.08 -9.48
N HIS A 209 -5.96 -6.79 -9.73
CA HIS A 209 -6.83 -5.68 -9.34
C HIS A 209 -7.92 -5.37 -10.37
N THR A 210 -8.32 -6.33 -11.22
CA THR A 210 -9.41 -6.10 -12.18
C THR A 210 -10.71 -5.71 -11.48
N PRO A 211 -11.60 -4.94 -12.15
CA PRO A 211 -12.91 -4.61 -11.60
C PRO A 211 -13.66 -5.87 -11.17
N GLY A 212 -14.08 -5.93 -9.90
CA GLY A 212 -14.77 -7.08 -9.30
C GLY A 212 -13.99 -7.77 -8.18
N ASN A 213 -12.66 -7.65 -8.16
CA ASN A 213 -11.83 -8.22 -7.11
C ASN A 213 -11.46 -7.17 -6.06
N GLU A 214 -12.11 -7.25 -4.90
CA GLU A 214 -11.89 -6.32 -3.79
C GLU A 214 -10.78 -6.76 -2.83
N LYS A 215 -10.16 -7.93 -3.02
CA LYS A 215 -9.21 -8.47 -2.05
C LYS A 215 -7.87 -7.72 -2.06
N MET A 216 -7.23 -7.68 -0.90
CA MET A 216 -5.81 -7.38 -0.79
C MET A 216 -4.98 -8.66 -0.75
N LEU A 217 -3.74 -8.63 -1.23
CA LEU A 217 -2.85 -9.80 -1.24
C LEU A 217 -1.64 -9.63 -0.33
N ASN A 218 -1.39 -10.64 0.53
CA ASN A 218 -0.07 -10.84 1.09
C ASN A 218 0.87 -11.38 0.01
N ILE A 219 1.92 -10.63 -0.32
CA ILE A 219 2.86 -11.02 -1.38
C ILE A 219 4.16 -11.63 -0.85
N TYR A 220 4.38 -11.69 0.47
CA TYR A 220 5.66 -12.11 1.01
C TYR A 220 5.57 -13.31 1.94
N ASP A 221 6.36 -14.33 1.63
CA ASP A 221 6.53 -15.53 2.43
C ASP A 221 7.72 -15.34 3.38
N ASN A 222 7.42 -15.08 4.65
CA ASN A 222 8.41 -14.87 5.69
C ASN A 222 9.22 -16.12 6.05
N GLU A 223 8.67 -17.32 5.84
CA GLU A 223 9.36 -18.57 6.20
C GLU A 223 10.49 -18.86 5.22
N ASN A 224 10.26 -18.55 3.94
CA ASN A 224 11.20 -18.84 2.87
C ASN A 224 11.97 -17.61 2.36
N GLU A 225 11.62 -16.41 2.86
CA GLU A 225 12.12 -15.11 2.40
C GLU A 225 11.95 -14.93 0.89
N GLN A 226 10.71 -15.08 0.44
CA GLN A 226 10.35 -15.10 -0.99
C GLN A 226 9.15 -14.20 -1.27
N LEU A 227 9.24 -13.44 -2.36
CA LEU A 227 8.05 -12.84 -2.96
C LEU A 227 7.24 -13.95 -3.64
N THR A 228 5.95 -14.05 -3.31
CA THR A 228 5.04 -15.08 -3.81
C THR A 228 3.84 -14.41 -4.47
N ILE A 229 3.64 -14.68 -5.76
CA ILE A 229 2.55 -14.10 -6.56
C ILE A 229 1.62 -15.24 -7.00
N GLY A 230 0.34 -15.13 -6.65
CA GLY A 230 -0.70 -16.08 -7.01
C GLY A 230 -0.59 -17.45 -6.36
N PRO A 231 -1.09 -18.53 -6.99
CA PRO A 231 -1.86 -18.52 -8.24
C PRO A 231 -3.20 -17.79 -8.08
N PHE A 232 -3.70 -17.17 -9.14
CA PHE A 232 -5.04 -16.59 -9.18
C PHE A 232 -5.60 -16.58 -10.60
N ASP A 233 -6.91 -16.35 -10.71
CA ASP A 233 -7.58 -16.06 -11.97
C ASP A 233 -8.02 -14.59 -12.01
N TYR A 234 -8.33 -14.07 -13.20
CA TYR A 234 -8.83 -12.70 -13.34
C TYR A 234 -10.36 -12.69 -13.33
N ASP A 235 -10.95 -11.68 -12.71
CA ASP A 235 -12.34 -11.36 -12.99
C ASP A 235 -12.47 -10.76 -14.41
N PRO A 236 -13.55 -11.05 -15.15
CA PRO A 236 -13.73 -10.54 -16.50
C PRO A 236 -13.63 -9.01 -16.57
N PHE A 237 -12.71 -8.51 -17.41
CA PHE A 237 -12.57 -7.08 -17.66
C PHE A 237 -13.49 -6.65 -18.81
N GLU A 238 -14.54 -5.88 -18.49
CA GLU A 238 -15.52 -5.45 -19.49
C GLU A 238 -14.88 -4.59 -20.59
N ASN A 239 -15.19 -4.89 -21.86
CA ASN A 239 -14.70 -4.16 -23.03
C ASN A 239 -13.15 -4.10 -23.12
N LEU A 240 -12.43 -5.10 -22.63
CA LEU A 240 -10.96 -5.14 -22.62
C LEU A 240 -10.32 -4.80 -23.98
N ASP A 241 -10.81 -5.39 -25.07
CA ASP A 241 -10.32 -5.12 -26.44
C ASP A 241 -10.42 -3.63 -26.82
N LEU A 242 -11.45 -2.94 -26.33
CA LEU A 242 -11.60 -1.50 -26.55
C LEU A 242 -10.56 -0.73 -25.73
N TRP A 243 -10.46 -1.03 -24.42
CA TRP A 243 -9.54 -0.34 -23.51
C TRP A 243 -8.08 -0.42 -23.94
N VAL A 244 -7.64 -1.59 -24.43
CA VAL A 244 -6.27 -1.77 -24.94
C VAL A 244 -5.96 -0.85 -26.13
N ARG A 245 -6.97 -0.43 -26.90
CA ARG A 245 -6.83 0.40 -28.12
C ARG A 245 -7.17 1.88 -27.91
N LEU A 246 -7.82 2.23 -26.81
CA LEU A 246 -8.23 3.61 -26.56
C LEU A 246 -7.02 4.55 -26.40
N PRO A 247 -7.10 5.80 -26.86
CA PRO A 247 -6.06 6.80 -26.62
C PRO A 247 -5.79 7.05 -25.13
N ASP A 248 -4.57 7.47 -24.81
CA ASP A 248 -4.10 7.65 -23.43
C ASP A 248 -4.98 8.54 -22.55
N HIS A 249 -5.57 9.59 -23.12
CA HIS A 249 -6.44 10.50 -22.37
C HIS A 249 -7.73 9.82 -21.90
N TYR A 250 -8.27 8.83 -22.62
CA TYR A 250 -9.41 8.04 -22.14
C TYR A 250 -9.02 7.14 -20.98
N ILE A 251 -7.86 6.49 -21.04
CA ILE A 251 -7.36 5.67 -19.93
C ILE A 251 -7.19 6.54 -18.68
N ARG A 252 -6.52 7.68 -18.81
CA ARG A 252 -6.32 8.61 -17.70
C ARG A 252 -7.64 9.13 -17.14
N GLN A 253 -8.60 9.49 -17.98
CA GLN A 253 -9.85 10.08 -17.52
C GLN A 253 -10.78 9.07 -16.81
N TYR A 254 -10.81 7.82 -17.29
CA TYR A 254 -11.83 6.85 -16.87
C TYR A 254 -11.31 5.71 -15.99
N LEU A 255 -10.00 5.43 -16.02
CA LEU A 255 -9.39 4.39 -15.17
C LEU A 255 -8.57 4.96 -14.00
N SER A 256 -8.54 6.29 -13.82
CA SER A 256 -7.97 6.95 -12.65
C SER A 256 -9.06 7.50 -11.71
N THR A 257 -8.77 7.47 -10.42
CA THR A 257 -9.57 8.16 -9.39
C THR A 257 -9.33 9.67 -9.36
N SER A 258 -8.13 10.12 -9.76
CA SER A 258 -7.68 11.52 -9.78
C SER A 258 -6.81 11.84 -11.02
N PRO A 259 -7.43 11.98 -12.21
CA PRO A 259 -6.70 12.03 -13.50
C PRO A 259 -5.59 13.09 -13.61
N GLU A 260 -5.76 14.23 -12.96
CA GLU A 260 -4.83 15.36 -12.98
C GLU A 260 -3.63 15.18 -12.05
N GLN A 261 -3.74 14.28 -11.06
CA GLN A 261 -2.74 14.02 -10.04
C GLN A 261 -1.91 12.75 -10.32
N GLU A 262 -2.31 11.94 -11.30
CA GLU A 262 -1.59 10.73 -11.68
C GLU A 262 -0.21 11.03 -12.28
N PRO A 263 0.81 10.23 -11.96
CA PRO A 263 2.16 10.40 -12.49
C PRO A 263 2.21 10.18 -14.02
N GLU A 264 3.31 10.62 -14.65
CA GLU A 264 3.48 10.53 -16.11
C GLU A 264 3.37 9.09 -16.64
N HIS A 265 3.90 8.11 -15.89
CA HIS A 265 3.91 6.70 -16.28
C HIS A 265 2.58 5.96 -16.02
N PHE A 266 1.58 6.59 -15.41
CA PHE A 266 0.30 5.95 -15.05
C PHE A 266 -0.35 5.22 -16.22
N VAL A 267 -0.55 5.91 -17.34
CA VAL A 267 -1.25 5.34 -18.50
C VAL A 267 -0.46 4.20 -19.14
N ALA A 268 0.87 4.33 -19.19
CA ALA A 268 1.73 3.28 -19.71
C ALA A 268 1.63 2.00 -18.86
N ASN A 269 1.59 2.14 -17.53
CA ASN A 269 1.44 1.01 -16.61
C ASN A 269 0.07 0.36 -16.74
N VAL A 270 -1.02 1.14 -16.73
CA VAL A 270 -2.38 0.62 -16.92
C VAL A 270 -2.50 -0.11 -18.25
N ARG A 271 -2.00 0.47 -19.35
CA ARG A 271 -2.02 -0.17 -20.66
C ARG A 271 -1.25 -1.48 -20.67
N ARG A 272 -0.08 -1.53 -20.02
CA ARG A 272 0.72 -2.76 -19.91
C ARG A 272 -0.04 -3.88 -19.19
N THR A 273 -0.73 -3.56 -18.11
CA THR A 273 -1.59 -4.50 -17.39
C THR A 273 -2.76 -4.98 -18.24
N LEU A 274 -3.45 -4.07 -18.93
CA LEU A 274 -4.56 -4.44 -19.82
C LEU A 274 -4.10 -5.34 -20.98
N CYS A 275 -2.97 -5.02 -21.62
CA CYS A 275 -2.38 -5.89 -22.64
C CYS A 275 -2.00 -7.26 -22.05
N PHE A 276 -1.46 -7.28 -20.84
CA PHE A 276 -1.09 -8.54 -20.18
C PHE A 276 -2.30 -9.44 -19.93
N ILE A 277 -3.42 -8.89 -19.44
CA ILE A 277 -4.69 -9.63 -19.27
C ILE A 277 -5.21 -10.13 -20.64
N HIS A 278 -5.18 -9.25 -21.65
CA HIS A 278 -5.63 -9.58 -23.00
C HIS A 278 -4.82 -10.73 -23.62
N ASP A 279 -3.51 -10.73 -23.43
CA ASP A 279 -2.62 -11.75 -24.00
C ASP A 279 -2.60 -13.06 -23.19
N ASN A 280 -3.07 -13.03 -21.94
CA ASN A 280 -3.07 -14.18 -21.02
C ASN A 280 -4.45 -14.42 -20.39
N PRO A 281 -5.53 -14.62 -21.17
CA PRO A 281 -6.91 -14.66 -20.66
C PRO A 281 -7.23 -15.80 -19.67
N LYS A 282 -6.28 -16.72 -19.47
CA LYS A 282 -6.38 -17.86 -18.56
C LYS A 282 -5.08 -18.05 -17.78
N PRO A 283 -4.77 -17.18 -16.81
CA PRO A 283 -3.50 -17.19 -16.09
C PRO A 283 -3.20 -18.50 -15.37
N LEU A 284 -4.24 -19.21 -14.89
CA LEU A 284 -4.09 -20.53 -14.27
C LEU A 284 -3.56 -21.58 -15.25
N GLU A 285 -3.76 -21.42 -16.55
CA GLU A 285 -3.24 -22.31 -17.60
C GLU A 285 -1.90 -21.81 -18.16
N THR A 286 -1.73 -20.50 -18.33
CA THR A 286 -0.58 -19.92 -19.08
C THR A 286 0.55 -19.37 -18.21
N ILE A 287 0.25 -18.89 -17.00
CA ILE A 287 1.21 -18.19 -16.13
C ILE A 287 1.61 -19.04 -14.92
N PHE A 288 0.63 -19.65 -14.25
CA PHE A 288 0.81 -20.45 -13.04
C PHE A 288 0.95 -21.93 -13.36
N LYS A 289 2.18 -22.36 -13.66
CA LYS A 289 2.49 -23.77 -13.98
C LYS A 289 2.09 -24.68 -12.83
N ASP A 290 1.41 -25.78 -13.16
CA ASP A 290 0.90 -26.78 -12.21
C ASP A 290 0.03 -26.18 -11.08
N GLY A 291 -0.59 -25.03 -11.32
CA GLY A 291 -1.37 -24.30 -10.31
C GLY A 291 -0.52 -23.81 -9.14
N LYS A 292 0.80 -23.65 -9.32
CA LYS A 292 1.70 -23.15 -8.27
C LYS A 292 1.93 -21.64 -8.39
N PRO A 293 2.18 -20.96 -7.27
CA PRO A 293 2.55 -19.54 -7.28
C PRO A 293 3.89 -19.33 -7.99
N ARG A 294 4.08 -18.11 -8.50
CA ARG A 294 5.39 -17.66 -8.97
C ARG A 294 6.15 -17.12 -7.76
N ARG A 295 7.32 -17.71 -7.49
CA ARG A 295 8.15 -17.39 -6.33
C ARG A 295 9.43 -16.72 -6.77
N PHE A 296 9.85 -15.67 -6.08
CA PHE A 296 11.06 -14.93 -6.39
C PHE A 296 11.93 -14.76 -5.17
N LYS A 297 13.24 -14.77 -5.39
CA LYS A 297 14.22 -14.40 -4.37
C LYS A 297 15.08 -13.25 -4.86
N ILE A 298 15.18 -12.22 -4.03
CA ILE A 298 16.05 -11.07 -4.30
C ILE A 298 17.51 -11.49 -4.18
N GLN A 299 18.33 -10.98 -5.10
CA GLN A 299 19.78 -11.20 -5.12
C GLN A 299 20.50 -10.02 -4.43
N GLU A 300 21.79 -10.17 -4.14
CA GLU A 300 22.60 -9.12 -3.49
C GLU A 300 22.65 -7.82 -4.29
N ASP A 301 22.54 -7.89 -5.62
CA ASP A 301 22.51 -6.74 -6.52
C ASP A 301 21.14 -6.03 -6.56
N GLY A 302 20.13 -6.57 -5.88
CA GLY A 302 18.76 -6.05 -5.84
C GLY A 302 17.83 -6.62 -6.92
N ALA A 303 18.32 -7.49 -7.80
CA ALA A 303 17.48 -8.12 -8.82
C ALA A 303 16.62 -9.24 -8.22
N TRP A 304 15.36 -9.32 -8.64
CA TRP A 304 14.48 -10.44 -8.30
C TRP A 304 14.65 -11.58 -9.30
N THR A 305 15.01 -12.78 -8.82
CA THR A 305 15.16 -13.98 -9.66
C THR A 305 14.00 -14.93 -9.41
N LEU A 306 13.35 -15.38 -10.50
CA LEU A 306 12.29 -16.38 -10.44
C LEU A 306 12.88 -17.73 -9.99
N LEU A 307 12.31 -18.31 -8.95
CA LEU A 307 12.61 -19.66 -8.52
C LEU A 307 11.82 -20.62 -9.40
N GLU A 308 12.50 -21.56 -10.05
CA GLU A 308 11.84 -22.57 -10.88
C GLU A 308 10.95 -23.48 -10.02
N VAL A 309 9.78 -23.82 -10.59
CA VAL A 309 8.67 -24.57 -9.96
C VAL A 309 8.78 -26.07 -10.19
#